data_AF-A0A7V9H1P2-F1
#
_entry.id   AF-A0A7V9H1P2-F1
#
_cell.length_a   1.000
_cell.length_b   1.000
_cell.length_c   1.000
_cell.angle_alpha   90.00
_cell.angle_beta   90.00
_cell.angle_gamma   90.00
#
_symmetry.space_group_name_H-M   'P 1'
#
loop_
_entity.id
_entity.type
_entity.pdbx_description
1 polymer ?
#
loop_
_entity_poly.entity_id
_entity_poly.type
_entity_poly.pdbx_seq_one_letter_code
_entity_poly.pdbx_strand_id
1 'polypeptide(L)'
;VRFFATPPIDGAFANYVAIHEDFAFSLPDNLSDDAGALMEPLSVGIWACRKAGVRAGDHVLVTGAGPIGLVSAQVALAQGATEVTVTDVAPERLEMARKMGATRTMNVAEEPLDEAGIEADSLIECSGNPRALGDGIRSVRPAGTAVVVGMGPNEETSVPLAFVQTREIWVTGTFRYANTYPAAIELAATGKVDLDALVTSRFDLDHAAEALQAGRKDAANVKPMVMPSGTG
;
A
#
# COMPACT_ATOMS: atom_id res chain seq x y z
N VAL A 1 -1.88 -23.84 -6.16
CA VAL A 1 -1.63 -23.07 -4.92
C VAL A 1 -2.97 -22.76 -4.28
N ARG A 2 -3.17 -23.11 -3.00
CA ARG A 2 -4.34 -22.65 -2.23
C ARG A 2 -3.96 -21.33 -1.57
N PHE A 3 -4.64 -20.24 -1.90
CA PHE A 3 -4.37 -18.93 -1.33
C PHE A 3 -5.44 -18.63 -0.28
N PHE A 4 -5.03 -18.36 0.96
CA PHE A 4 -5.96 -18.09 2.05
C PHE A 4 -6.85 -16.87 1.76
N ALA A 5 -8.07 -16.89 2.30
CA ALA A 5 -9.06 -15.81 2.14
C ALA A 5 -9.45 -15.53 0.68
N THR A 6 -9.37 -16.54 -0.20
CA THR A 6 -9.96 -16.49 -1.55
C THR A 6 -11.06 -17.54 -1.62
N PRO A 7 -12.35 -17.15 -1.58
CA PRO A 7 -13.45 -18.12 -1.62
C PRO A 7 -13.27 -19.15 -2.76
N PRO A 8 -13.39 -20.46 -2.49
CA PRO A 8 -13.92 -21.09 -1.27
C PRO A 8 -12.87 -21.43 -0.19
N ILE A 9 -11.65 -20.91 -0.27
CA ILE A 9 -10.55 -21.20 0.65
C ILE A 9 -10.62 -20.30 1.89
N ASP A 10 -10.61 -20.92 3.07
CA ASP A 10 -10.61 -20.22 4.36
C ASP A 10 -9.39 -19.28 4.53
N GLY A 11 -9.55 -18.31 5.43
CA GLY A 11 -8.48 -17.39 5.85
C GLY A 11 -7.53 -18.01 6.87
N ALA A 12 -6.69 -17.16 7.48
CA ALA A 12 -5.68 -17.57 8.48
C ALA A 12 -5.97 -17.08 9.90
N PHE A 13 -7.18 -16.58 10.19
CA PHE A 13 -7.61 -16.31 11.57
C PHE A 13 -7.95 -17.64 12.28
N ALA A 14 -6.90 -18.31 12.75
CA ALA A 14 -6.93 -19.58 13.45
C ALA A 14 -5.67 -19.76 14.30
N ASN A 15 -5.69 -20.67 15.28
CA ASN A 15 -4.49 -20.99 16.07
C ASN A 15 -3.42 -21.75 15.27
N TYR A 16 -3.84 -22.50 14.24
CA TYR A 16 -2.93 -23.26 13.37
C TYR A 16 -3.43 -23.23 11.94
N VAL A 17 -2.50 -23.12 10.98
CA VAL A 17 -2.78 -23.21 9.54
C VAL A 17 -1.71 -24.07 8.87
N ALA A 18 -2.10 -24.82 7.83
CA ALA A 18 -1.15 -25.55 6.99
C ALA A 18 -0.86 -24.74 5.71
N ILE A 19 0.40 -24.41 5.48
CA ILE A 19 0.86 -23.74 4.25
C ILE A 19 1.80 -24.66 3.48
N HIS A 20 1.84 -24.49 2.16
CA HIS A 20 2.81 -25.18 1.31
C HIS A 20 4.22 -24.63 1.57
N GLU A 21 5.23 -25.50 1.70
CA GLU A 21 6.59 -25.13 2.09
C GLU A 21 7.23 -24.09 1.17
N ASP A 22 7.00 -24.17 -0.15
CA ASP A 22 7.45 -23.15 -1.12
C ASP A 22 6.97 -21.71 -0.85
N PHE A 23 5.95 -21.54 -0.01
CA PHE A 23 5.40 -20.24 0.38
C PHE A 23 5.66 -19.91 1.86
N ALA A 24 6.40 -20.75 2.58
CA ALA A 24 6.85 -20.51 3.95
C ALA A 24 8.27 -19.93 3.94
N PHE A 25 8.40 -18.65 4.27
CA PHE A 25 9.68 -17.95 4.30
C PHE A 25 10.14 -17.76 5.75
N SER A 26 11.38 -18.19 6.06
CA SER A 26 11.99 -17.93 7.36
C SER A 26 12.24 -16.44 7.55
N LEU A 27 11.89 -15.92 8.72
CA LEU A 27 12.16 -14.55 9.12
C LEU A 27 13.43 -14.50 9.98
N PRO A 28 14.29 -13.48 9.82
CA PRO A 28 15.38 -13.19 10.74
C PRO A 28 14.87 -12.85 12.16
N ASP A 29 15.66 -13.19 13.18
CA ASP A 29 15.32 -12.98 14.60
C ASP A 29 15.12 -11.51 15.00
N ASN A 30 15.60 -10.56 14.19
CA ASN A 30 15.44 -9.13 14.45
C ASN A 30 14.12 -8.55 13.93
N LEU A 31 13.26 -9.36 13.31
CA LEU A 31 11.90 -8.97 12.91
C LEU A 31 10.89 -9.42 13.96
N SER A 32 9.93 -8.54 14.27
CA SER A 32 8.77 -8.88 15.09
C SER A 32 7.80 -9.80 14.34
N ASP A 33 6.94 -10.50 15.09
CA ASP A 33 5.85 -11.28 14.51
C ASP A 33 4.87 -10.39 13.73
N ASP A 34 4.65 -9.15 14.20
CA ASP A 34 3.81 -8.16 13.54
C ASP A 34 4.40 -7.79 12.16
N ALA A 35 5.69 -7.47 12.10
CA ALA A 35 6.39 -7.24 10.83
C ALA A 35 6.31 -8.48 9.92
N GLY A 36 6.46 -9.67 10.47
CA GLY A 36 6.30 -10.93 9.76
C GLY A 36 4.93 -11.09 9.10
N ALA A 37 3.86 -10.78 9.83
CA ALA A 37 2.50 -10.79 9.30
C ALA A 37 2.25 -9.69 8.24
N LEU A 38 3.05 -8.61 8.26
CA LEU A 38 2.98 -7.48 7.34
C LEU A 38 3.87 -7.63 6.07
N MET A 39 4.54 -8.76 5.89
CA MET A 39 5.24 -9.08 4.63
C MET A 39 4.30 -9.16 3.42
N GLU A 40 3.06 -9.56 3.67
CA GLU A 40 1.98 -9.66 2.69
C GLU A 40 1.61 -8.26 2.12
N PRO A 41 1.21 -7.26 2.93
CA PRO A 41 0.92 -5.93 2.41
C PRO A 41 2.18 -5.24 1.86
N LEU A 42 3.36 -5.44 2.47
CA LEU A 42 4.61 -4.91 1.94
C LEU A 42 4.89 -5.45 0.52
N SER A 43 4.60 -6.73 0.28
CA SER A 43 4.71 -7.34 -1.04
C SER A 43 3.85 -6.65 -2.10
N VAL A 44 2.66 -6.16 -1.74
CA VAL A 44 1.82 -5.35 -2.65
C VAL A 44 2.53 -4.06 -3.02
N GLY A 45 3.09 -3.33 -2.05
CA GLY A 45 3.85 -2.09 -2.30
C GLY A 45 5.09 -2.32 -3.17
N ILE A 46 5.82 -3.41 -2.95
CA ILE A 46 6.95 -3.83 -3.80
C ILE A 46 6.51 -4.08 -5.23
N TRP A 47 5.44 -4.84 -5.42
CA TRP A 47 4.94 -5.16 -6.75
C TRP A 47 4.41 -3.92 -7.48
N ALA A 48 3.72 -3.03 -6.77
CA ALA A 48 3.26 -1.75 -7.31
C ALA A 48 4.43 -0.86 -7.75
N CYS A 49 5.47 -0.69 -6.93
CA CYS A 49 6.65 0.09 -7.30
C CYS A 49 7.41 -0.53 -8.49
N ARG A 50 7.50 -1.87 -8.56
CA ARG A 50 8.08 -2.58 -9.73
C ARG A 50 7.27 -2.31 -11.00
N LYS A 51 5.94 -2.28 -10.92
CA LYS A 51 5.03 -1.98 -12.05
C LYS A 51 5.10 -0.52 -12.48
N ALA A 52 5.22 0.39 -11.52
CA ALA A 52 5.43 1.82 -11.75
C ALA A 52 6.80 2.09 -12.37
N GLY A 53 7.75 1.16 -12.21
CA GLY A 53 9.11 1.31 -12.71
C GLY A 53 9.92 2.34 -11.93
N VAL A 54 9.64 2.47 -10.62
CA VAL A 54 10.29 3.43 -9.72
C VAL A 54 11.81 3.27 -9.75
N ARG A 55 12.52 4.39 -9.84
CA ARG A 55 13.98 4.48 -9.90
C ARG A 55 14.51 5.53 -8.92
N ALA A 56 15.83 5.49 -8.75
CA ALA A 56 16.54 6.52 -8.01
C ALA A 56 16.34 7.89 -8.67
N GLY A 57 15.91 8.88 -7.88
CA GLY A 57 15.65 10.25 -8.33
C GLY A 57 14.21 10.53 -8.77
N ASP A 58 13.34 9.52 -8.81
CA ASP A 58 11.95 9.70 -9.24
C ASP A 58 11.13 10.51 -8.22
N HIS A 59 10.11 11.20 -8.74
CA HIS A 59 8.96 11.68 -7.99
C HIS A 59 7.81 10.67 -8.08
N VAL A 60 7.42 10.09 -6.95
CA VAL A 60 6.29 9.15 -6.86
C VAL A 60 5.11 9.80 -6.17
N LEU A 61 3.96 9.82 -6.83
CA LEU A 61 2.67 10.20 -6.24
C LEU A 61 1.94 8.95 -5.76
N VAL A 62 1.53 8.91 -4.49
CA VAL A 62 0.71 7.86 -3.91
C VAL A 62 -0.63 8.45 -3.49
N THR A 63 -1.74 7.96 -4.03
CA THR A 63 -3.08 8.42 -3.63
C THR A 63 -3.73 7.43 -2.67
N GLY A 64 -4.07 7.90 -1.47
CA GLY A 64 -4.57 7.11 -0.35
C GLY A 64 -3.46 6.75 0.64
N ALA A 65 -3.53 7.26 1.86
CA ALA A 65 -2.62 7.01 2.97
C ALA A 65 -3.10 5.86 3.89
N GLY A 66 -3.79 4.87 3.32
CA GLY A 66 -4.07 3.60 4.01
C GLY A 66 -2.82 2.70 4.05
N PRO A 67 -2.92 1.48 4.64
CA PRO A 67 -1.78 0.58 4.79
C PRO A 67 -0.99 0.34 3.50
N ILE A 68 -1.69 0.12 2.37
CA ILE A 68 -1.07 -0.14 1.07
C ILE A 68 -0.33 1.10 0.53
N GLY A 69 -0.90 2.29 0.70
CA GLY A 69 -0.24 3.53 0.29
C GLY A 69 1.01 3.81 1.13
N LEU A 70 0.93 3.59 2.45
CA LEU A 70 2.06 3.80 3.36
C LEU A 70 3.22 2.85 3.06
N VAL A 71 2.97 1.55 2.85
CA VAL A 71 4.05 0.63 2.43
C VAL A 71 4.57 0.95 1.03
N SER A 72 3.72 1.39 0.09
CA SER A 72 4.15 1.78 -1.25
C SER A 72 5.07 3.01 -1.20
N ALA A 73 4.75 3.99 -0.36
CA ALA A 73 5.60 5.17 -0.14
C ALA A 73 6.96 4.80 0.43
N GLN A 74 7.02 3.96 1.48
CA GLN A 74 8.28 3.49 2.04
C GLN A 74 9.11 2.68 1.04
N VAL A 75 8.46 1.81 0.26
CA VAL A 75 9.15 1.05 -0.81
C VAL A 75 9.70 1.99 -1.88
N ALA A 76 8.97 3.01 -2.30
CA ALA A 76 9.44 3.99 -3.28
C ALA A 76 10.71 4.70 -2.78
N LEU A 77 10.71 5.16 -1.52
CA LEU A 77 11.89 5.75 -0.87
C LEU A 77 13.05 4.75 -0.81
N ALA A 78 12.79 3.49 -0.43
CA ALA A 78 13.81 2.45 -0.36
C ALA A 78 14.41 2.08 -1.73
N GLN A 79 13.68 2.33 -2.83
CA GLN A 79 14.16 2.19 -4.22
C GLN A 79 14.87 3.44 -4.75
N GLY A 80 14.94 4.51 -3.95
CA GLY A 80 15.69 5.72 -4.23
C GLY A 80 14.87 6.88 -4.79
N ALA A 81 13.53 6.81 -4.78
CA ALA A 81 12.71 7.98 -5.08
C ALA A 81 13.12 9.13 -4.14
N THR A 82 13.34 10.31 -4.71
CA THR A 82 13.77 11.50 -3.94
C THR A 82 12.59 12.35 -3.51
N GLU A 83 11.46 12.21 -4.18
CA GLU A 83 10.21 12.84 -3.78
C GLU A 83 9.10 11.78 -3.75
N VAL A 84 8.38 11.70 -2.64
CA VAL A 84 7.20 10.85 -2.48
C VAL A 84 6.07 11.70 -1.91
N THR A 85 5.13 12.07 -2.77
CA THR A 85 3.93 12.80 -2.36
C THR A 85 2.83 11.81 -2.03
N VAL A 86 2.30 11.87 -0.80
CA VAL A 86 1.16 11.06 -0.38
C VAL A 86 -0.08 11.95 -0.20
N THR A 87 -1.19 11.56 -0.81
CA THR A 87 -2.47 12.27 -0.69
C THR A 87 -3.51 11.44 0.04
N ASP A 88 -4.39 12.08 0.80
CA ASP A 88 -5.55 11.47 1.45
C ASP A 88 -6.54 12.59 1.83
N VAL A 89 -7.67 12.24 2.41
CA VAL A 89 -8.62 13.20 3.01
C VAL A 89 -8.54 13.21 4.54
N ALA A 90 -7.94 12.18 5.15
CA ALA A 90 -7.81 12.04 6.60
C ALA A 90 -6.46 12.61 7.09
N PRO A 91 -6.46 13.69 7.89
CA PRO A 91 -5.23 14.31 8.41
C PRO A 91 -4.35 13.36 9.23
N GLU A 92 -4.95 12.44 9.99
CA GLU A 92 -4.24 11.47 10.84
C GLU A 92 -3.41 10.49 10.00
N ARG A 93 -3.93 10.10 8.84
CA ARG A 93 -3.21 9.22 7.91
C ARG A 93 -2.08 9.94 7.19
N LEU A 94 -2.28 11.21 6.86
CA LEU A 94 -1.23 12.06 6.30
C LEU A 94 -0.11 12.32 7.32
N GLU A 95 -0.45 12.51 8.59
CA GLU A 95 0.52 12.60 9.68
C GLU A 95 1.38 11.34 9.76
N MET A 96 0.74 10.17 9.65
CA MET A 96 1.45 8.89 9.62
C MET A 96 2.36 8.78 8.39
N ALA A 97 1.87 9.11 7.20
CA ALA A 97 2.68 9.11 5.97
C ALA A 97 3.95 9.96 6.12
N ARG A 98 3.84 11.15 6.74
CA ARG A 98 4.99 12.02 6.99
C ARG A 98 5.98 11.42 7.97
N LYS A 99 5.49 10.83 9.07
CA LYS A 99 6.34 10.11 10.05
C LYS A 99 7.07 8.93 9.42
N MET A 100 6.47 8.30 8.41
CA MET A 100 7.03 7.19 7.65
C MET A 100 7.88 7.63 6.44
N GLY A 101 8.20 8.92 6.34
CA GLY A 101 9.18 9.44 5.38
C GLY A 101 8.62 10.03 4.09
N ALA A 102 7.30 10.12 3.91
CA ALA A 102 6.73 10.85 2.78
C ALA A 102 7.28 12.29 2.75
N THR A 103 7.82 12.71 1.61
CA THR A 103 8.49 14.02 1.48
C THR A 103 7.48 15.16 1.39
N ARG A 104 6.27 14.87 0.89
CA ARG A 104 5.13 15.78 0.87
C ARG A 104 3.86 15.01 1.21
N THR A 105 2.99 15.62 2.00
CA THR A 105 1.66 15.08 2.33
C THR A 105 0.59 16.12 2.03
N MET A 106 -0.51 15.73 1.40
CA MET A 106 -1.54 16.67 0.95
C MET A 106 -2.95 16.19 1.29
N ASN A 107 -3.75 17.09 1.88
CA ASN A 107 -5.17 16.86 2.07
C ASN A 107 -5.95 17.30 0.83
N VAL A 108 -6.38 16.34 0.01
CA VAL A 108 -7.09 16.64 -1.26
C VAL A 108 -8.54 17.10 -1.08
N ALA A 109 -9.05 17.11 0.16
CA ALA A 109 -10.29 17.79 0.49
C ALA A 109 -10.11 19.31 0.65
N GLU A 110 -8.88 19.76 0.93
CA GLU A 110 -8.53 21.17 1.15
C GLU A 110 -7.77 21.77 -0.04
N GLU A 111 -6.83 21.03 -0.62
CA GLU A 111 -6.03 21.43 -1.78
C GLU A 111 -6.26 20.41 -2.93
N PRO A 112 -7.06 20.75 -3.94
CA PRO A 112 -7.27 19.90 -5.11
C PRO A 112 -5.95 19.55 -5.82
N LEU A 113 -5.79 18.29 -6.20
CA LEU A 113 -4.54 17.78 -6.74
C LEU A 113 -4.19 18.41 -8.11
N ASP A 114 -5.20 18.77 -8.91
CA ASP A 114 -5.05 19.44 -10.20
C ASP A 114 -4.50 20.87 -10.09
N GLU A 115 -4.66 21.51 -8.93
CA GLU A 115 -4.11 22.84 -8.65
C GLU A 115 -2.69 22.79 -8.04
N ALA A 116 -2.24 21.61 -7.61
CA ALA A 116 -1.00 21.42 -6.86
C ALA A 116 0.29 21.46 -7.70
N GLY A 117 0.17 21.50 -9.03
CA GLY A 117 1.30 21.58 -9.96
C GLY A 117 2.23 20.36 -9.94
N ILE A 118 1.71 19.19 -9.58
CA ILE A 118 2.51 17.95 -9.52
C ILE A 118 2.69 17.35 -10.90
N GLU A 119 3.94 17.01 -11.25
CA GLU A 119 4.30 16.21 -12.42
C GLU A 119 5.17 15.01 -12.00
N ALA A 120 4.53 14.01 -11.40
CA ALA A 120 5.20 12.81 -10.90
C ALA A 120 5.66 11.88 -12.04
N ASP A 121 6.80 11.19 -11.85
CA ASP A 121 7.26 10.11 -12.73
C ASP A 121 6.27 8.95 -12.74
N SER A 122 5.67 8.66 -11.57
CA SER A 122 4.68 7.61 -11.44
C SER A 122 3.59 7.92 -10.41
N LEU A 123 2.41 7.37 -10.67
CA LEU A 123 1.29 7.29 -9.73
C LEU A 123 1.15 5.85 -9.23
N ILE A 124 0.98 5.70 -7.92
CA ILE A 124 0.51 4.48 -7.27
C ILE A 124 -0.84 4.77 -6.61
N GLU A 125 -1.93 4.38 -7.27
CA GLU A 125 -3.29 4.66 -6.82
C GLU A 125 -3.75 3.59 -5.83
N CYS A 126 -3.87 3.93 -4.55
CA CYS A 126 -4.17 3.01 -3.44
C CYS A 126 -5.52 3.28 -2.75
N SER A 127 -6.27 4.29 -3.18
CA SER A 127 -7.54 4.67 -2.56
C SER A 127 -8.74 3.92 -3.13
N GLY A 128 -8.66 3.48 -4.40
CA GLY A 128 -9.80 2.93 -5.14
C GLY A 128 -10.87 3.98 -5.47
N ASN A 129 -10.59 5.26 -5.24
CA ASN A 129 -11.53 6.34 -5.50
C ASN A 129 -11.41 6.82 -6.96
N PRO A 130 -12.51 6.84 -7.74
CA PRO A 130 -12.50 7.30 -9.14
C PRO A 130 -11.91 8.69 -9.36
N ARG A 131 -12.19 9.63 -8.45
CA ARG A 131 -11.64 11.00 -8.52
C ARG A 131 -10.14 10.99 -8.29
N ALA A 132 -9.67 10.30 -7.26
CA ALA A 132 -8.24 10.18 -6.98
C ALA A 132 -7.47 9.53 -8.14
N LEU A 133 -8.03 8.51 -8.79
CA LEU A 133 -7.47 7.92 -10.00
C LEU A 133 -7.37 8.94 -11.15
N GLY A 134 -8.46 9.65 -11.44
CA GLY A 134 -8.49 10.62 -12.53
C GLY A 134 -7.56 11.81 -12.31
N ASP A 135 -7.54 12.36 -11.10
CA ASP A 135 -6.70 13.51 -10.74
C ASP A 135 -5.23 13.08 -10.63
N GLY A 136 -4.98 11.89 -10.07
CA GLY A 136 -3.66 11.28 -10.02
C GLY A 136 -3.05 11.08 -11.41
N ILE A 137 -3.83 10.54 -12.37
CA ILE A 137 -3.35 10.35 -13.75
C ILE A 137 -2.97 11.68 -14.39
N ARG A 138 -3.73 12.75 -14.13
CA ARG A 138 -3.43 14.10 -14.65
C ARG A 138 -2.18 14.72 -14.03
N SER A 139 -1.75 14.21 -12.89
CA SER A 139 -0.54 14.63 -12.17
C SER A 139 0.70 13.84 -12.58
N VAL A 140 0.60 12.95 -13.57
CA VAL A 140 1.74 12.21 -14.11
C VAL A 140 2.38 12.99 -15.26
N ARG A 141 3.70 13.07 -15.27
CA ARG A 141 4.47 13.69 -16.35
C ARG A 141 4.29 12.95 -17.70
N PRO A 142 4.63 13.56 -18.84
CA PRO A 142 4.58 12.85 -20.12
C PRO A 142 5.42 11.55 -20.07
N ALA A 143 4.89 10.49 -20.68
CA ALA A 143 5.47 9.14 -20.69
C ALA A 143 5.73 8.53 -19.29
N GLY A 144 5.02 8.98 -18.26
CA GLY A 144 5.04 8.38 -16.92
C GLY A 144 4.07 7.20 -16.79
N THR A 145 4.06 6.57 -15.60
CA THR A 145 3.27 5.35 -15.34
C THR A 145 2.26 5.56 -14.21
N ALA A 146 1.02 5.14 -14.43
CA ALA A 146 -0.03 5.07 -13.41
C ALA A 146 -0.37 3.61 -13.10
N VAL A 147 -0.24 3.23 -11.83
CA VAL A 147 -0.54 1.88 -11.34
C VAL A 147 -1.78 1.91 -10.48
N VAL A 148 -2.82 1.18 -10.89
CA VAL A 148 -4.05 0.98 -10.13
C VAL A 148 -3.89 -0.18 -9.17
N VAL A 149 -3.89 0.12 -7.87
CA VAL A 149 -3.75 -0.85 -6.77
C VAL A 149 -5.04 -0.93 -5.95
N GLY A 150 -5.63 0.22 -5.64
CA GLY A 150 -6.88 0.35 -4.90
C GLY A 150 -8.04 -0.26 -5.68
N MET A 151 -8.90 -0.99 -4.99
CA MET A 151 -10.12 -1.57 -5.57
C MET A 151 -11.32 -0.69 -5.22
N GLY A 152 -11.91 -0.07 -6.22
CA GLY A 152 -13.13 0.71 -6.08
C GLY A 152 -14.37 -0.16 -5.86
N PRO A 153 -15.49 0.42 -5.44
CA PRO A 153 -16.74 -0.30 -5.19
C PRO A 153 -17.45 -0.76 -6.46
N ASN A 154 -17.09 -0.19 -7.62
CA ASN A 154 -17.72 -0.45 -8.90
C ASN A 154 -16.74 -1.19 -9.82
N GLU A 155 -17.27 -2.05 -10.69
CA GLU A 155 -16.49 -2.73 -11.74
C GLU A 155 -15.94 -1.74 -12.76
N GLU A 156 -16.73 -0.72 -13.11
CA GLU A 156 -16.36 0.32 -14.07
C GLU A 156 -16.03 1.64 -13.37
N THR A 157 -15.02 2.33 -13.91
CA THR A 157 -14.66 3.69 -13.55
C THR A 157 -14.20 4.47 -14.78
N SER A 158 -14.38 5.79 -14.75
CA SER A 158 -13.91 6.66 -15.83
C SER A 158 -12.42 6.96 -15.69
N VAL A 159 -11.72 6.97 -16.81
CA VAL A 159 -10.29 7.30 -16.92
C VAL A 159 -10.16 8.44 -17.93
N PRO A 160 -9.29 9.46 -17.71
CA PRO A 160 -9.11 10.57 -18.65
C PRO A 160 -8.35 10.13 -19.91
N LEU A 161 -8.98 9.31 -20.75
CA LEU A 161 -8.34 8.61 -21.86
C LEU A 161 -7.68 9.54 -22.88
N ALA A 162 -8.28 10.70 -23.16
CA ALA A 162 -7.68 11.70 -24.03
C ALA A 162 -6.35 12.23 -23.47
N PHE A 163 -6.24 12.43 -22.15
CA PHE A 163 -4.99 12.83 -21.49
C PHE A 163 -3.96 11.69 -21.52
N VAL A 164 -4.40 10.46 -21.23
CA VAL A 164 -3.55 9.26 -21.34
C VAL A 164 -2.94 9.15 -22.74
N GLN A 165 -3.74 9.34 -23.78
CA GLN A 165 -3.30 9.27 -25.17
C GLN A 165 -2.32 10.39 -25.54
N THR A 166 -2.63 11.65 -25.19
CA THR A 166 -1.82 12.80 -25.61
C THR A 166 -0.51 12.94 -24.85
N ARG A 167 -0.43 12.38 -23.63
CA ARG A 167 0.76 12.41 -22.77
C ARG A 167 1.49 11.06 -22.73
N GLU A 168 1.02 10.07 -23.50
CA GLU A 168 1.59 8.72 -23.58
C GLU A 168 1.71 8.04 -22.20
N ILE A 169 0.71 8.23 -21.33
CA ILE A 169 0.72 7.67 -19.98
C ILE A 169 0.51 6.16 -20.03
N TRP A 170 1.38 5.41 -19.35
CA TRP A 170 1.22 3.98 -19.18
C TRP A 170 0.29 3.69 -18.01
N VAL A 171 -0.92 3.20 -18.29
CA VAL A 171 -1.87 2.79 -17.22
C VAL A 171 -1.85 1.28 -17.08
N THR A 172 -1.58 0.79 -15.86
CA THR A 172 -1.56 -0.64 -15.55
C THR A 172 -2.18 -0.91 -14.18
N GLY A 173 -2.45 -2.17 -13.87
CA GLY A 173 -2.97 -2.59 -12.58
C GLY A 173 -2.07 -3.58 -11.86
N THR A 174 -2.34 -3.78 -10.57
CA THR A 174 -1.74 -4.84 -9.77
C THR A 174 -2.81 -5.76 -9.20
N PHE A 175 -2.55 -7.06 -9.21
CA PHE A 175 -3.34 -8.02 -8.44
C PHE A 175 -2.39 -8.77 -7.52
N ARG A 176 -2.42 -8.42 -6.23
CA ARG A 176 -1.51 -8.96 -5.21
C ARG A 176 -0.05 -8.70 -5.59
N TYR A 177 0.72 -9.75 -5.83
CA TYR A 177 2.17 -9.71 -6.07
C TYR A 177 2.66 -11.06 -6.59
N ALA A 178 3.90 -11.08 -7.08
CA ALA A 178 4.64 -12.29 -7.38
C ALA A 178 6.14 -12.10 -7.10
N ASN A 179 6.78 -13.10 -6.47
CA ASN A 179 8.22 -13.12 -6.21
C ASN A 179 8.73 -11.88 -5.43
N THR A 180 8.04 -11.52 -4.35
CA THR A 180 8.30 -10.32 -3.54
C THR A 180 8.80 -10.60 -2.12
N TYR A 181 8.43 -11.74 -1.53
CA TYR A 181 8.73 -12.05 -0.12
C TYR A 181 10.21 -11.94 0.26
N PRO A 182 11.18 -12.46 -0.52
CA PRO A 182 12.59 -12.27 -0.20
C PRO A 182 13.00 -10.79 -0.13
N ALA A 183 12.47 -9.95 -1.03
CA ALA A 183 12.75 -8.51 -1.00
C ALA A 183 12.02 -7.81 0.16
N ALA A 184 10.80 -8.24 0.51
CA ALA A 184 10.05 -7.72 1.65
C ALA A 184 10.81 -7.96 2.96
N ILE A 185 11.31 -9.18 3.15
CA ILE A 185 12.11 -9.56 4.33
C ILE A 185 13.37 -8.71 4.40
N GLU A 186 14.12 -8.56 3.31
CA GLU A 186 15.34 -7.76 3.28
C GLU A 186 15.07 -6.28 3.61
N LEU A 187 14.02 -5.69 3.03
CA LEU A 187 13.67 -4.29 3.28
C LEU A 187 13.29 -4.03 4.73
N ALA A 188 12.52 -4.94 5.35
CA ALA A 188 12.17 -4.83 6.75
C ALA A 188 13.37 -5.10 7.66
N ALA A 189 14.14 -6.15 7.40
CA ALA A 189 15.25 -6.57 8.27
C ALA A 189 16.39 -5.54 8.29
N THR A 190 16.58 -4.80 7.19
CA THR A 190 17.56 -3.70 7.10
C THR A 190 17.02 -2.36 7.61
N GLY A 191 15.77 -2.30 8.09
CA GLY A 191 15.14 -1.08 8.58
C GLY A 191 14.83 -0.04 7.51
N LYS A 192 14.88 -0.41 6.22
CA LYS A 192 14.48 0.47 5.11
C LYS A 192 12.96 0.68 5.05
N VAL A 193 12.21 -0.23 5.65
CA VAL A 193 10.77 -0.16 5.81
C VAL A 193 10.43 -0.49 7.26
N ASP A 194 9.72 0.41 7.93
CA ASP A 194 9.18 0.17 9.27
C ASP A 194 7.74 -0.34 9.15
N LEU A 195 7.55 -1.63 9.47
CA LEU A 195 6.25 -2.28 9.47
C LEU A 195 5.55 -2.21 10.82
N ASP A 196 6.30 -2.19 11.92
CA ASP A 196 5.73 -2.12 13.26
C ASP A 196 5.00 -0.80 13.47
N ALA A 197 5.51 0.28 12.89
CA ALA A 197 4.84 1.58 12.90
C ALA A 197 3.43 1.54 12.30
N LEU A 198 3.10 0.60 11.41
CA LEU A 198 1.75 0.46 10.84
C LEU A 198 0.72 -0.09 11.83
N VAL A 199 1.17 -0.81 12.85
CA VAL A 199 0.30 -1.50 13.80
C VAL A 199 -0.32 -0.52 14.77
N THR A 200 -1.62 -0.31 14.63
CA THR A 200 -2.37 0.69 15.43
C THR A 200 -3.18 0.07 16.55
N SER A 201 -3.51 -1.22 16.45
CA SER A 201 -4.34 -1.92 17.42
C SER A 201 -4.13 -3.42 17.34
N ARG A 202 -4.40 -4.11 18.45
CA ARG A 202 -4.31 -5.57 18.57
C ARG A 202 -5.60 -6.10 19.16
N PHE A 203 -6.12 -7.17 18.57
CA PHE A 203 -7.33 -7.87 18.97
C PHE A 203 -6.98 -9.34 19.14
N ASP A 204 -7.68 -10.04 20.02
CA ASP A 204 -7.61 -11.50 20.05
C ASP A 204 -8.46 -12.11 18.92
N LEU A 205 -8.38 -13.43 18.78
CA LEU A 205 -9.10 -14.18 17.75
C LEU A 205 -10.64 -14.09 17.92
N ASP A 206 -11.15 -13.99 19.14
CA ASP A 206 -12.59 -13.90 19.41
C ASP A 206 -13.17 -12.56 18.92
N HIS A 207 -12.34 -11.52 18.87
CA HIS A 207 -12.69 -10.19 18.38
C HIS A 207 -12.23 -9.91 16.93
N ALA A 208 -11.88 -10.94 16.16
CA ALA A 208 -11.43 -10.77 14.76
C ALA A 208 -12.44 -10.01 13.87
N ALA A 209 -13.74 -10.20 14.10
CA ALA A 209 -14.78 -9.47 13.36
C ALA A 209 -14.74 -7.96 13.63
N GLU A 210 -14.41 -7.55 14.85
CA GLU A 210 -14.25 -6.14 15.22
C GLU A 210 -12.99 -5.56 14.60
N ALA A 211 -11.88 -6.31 14.65
CA ALA A 211 -10.61 -5.93 14.02
C ALA A 211 -10.79 -5.61 12.53
N LEU A 212 -11.56 -6.43 11.80
CA LEU A 212 -11.87 -6.21 10.37
C LEU A 212 -12.67 -4.93 10.08
N GLN A 213 -13.37 -4.37 11.07
CA GLN A 213 -14.15 -3.13 10.91
C GLN A 213 -13.46 -1.90 11.51
N ALA A 214 -12.37 -2.06 12.28
CA ALA A 214 -11.78 -0.97 13.05
C ALA A 214 -11.37 0.23 12.18
N GLY A 215 -10.66 0.00 11.07
CA GLY A 215 -10.22 1.07 10.17
C GLY A 215 -11.33 1.77 9.38
N ARG A 216 -12.54 1.20 9.35
CA ARG A 216 -13.74 1.87 8.80
C ARG A 216 -14.40 2.80 9.82
N LYS A 217 -14.32 2.45 11.10
CA LYS A 217 -14.91 3.22 12.21
C LYS A 217 -14.03 4.38 12.63
N ASP A 218 -12.72 4.22 12.51
CA ASP A 218 -11.73 5.19 12.96
C ASP A 218 -10.56 5.24 11.98
N ALA A 219 -10.29 6.42 11.41
CA ALA A 219 -9.23 6.62 10.44
C ALA A 219 -7.82 6.46 11.05
N ALA A 220 -7.69 6.60 12.38
CA ALA A 220 -6.44 6.36 13.10
C ALA A 220 -6.12 4.86 13.23
N ASN A 221 -7.09 3.97 12.99
CA ASN A 221 -6.86 2.53 12.90
C ASN A 221 -6.40 2.16 11.47
N VAL A 222 -5.08 2.12 11.28
CA VAL A 222 -4.46 1.84 9.99
C VAL A 222 -4.34 0.33 9.77
N LYS A 223 -3.65 -0.37 10.68
CA LYS A 223 -3.47 -1.82 10.57
C LYS A 223 -3.74 -2.51 11.92
N PRO A 224 -4.98 -2.96 12.15
CA PRO A 224 -5.31 -3.86 13.25
C PRO A 224 -4.66 -5.23 13.05
N MET A 225 -4.10 -5.78 14.14
CA MET A 225 -3.55 -7.14 14.18
C MET A 225 -4.49 -8.05 14.98
N VAL A 226 -4.63 -9.31 14.54
CA VAL A 226 -5.41 -10.34 15.22
C VAL A 226 -4.45 -11.39 15.74
N MET A 227 -4.41 -11.56 17.06
CA MET A 227 -3.50 -12.47 17.76
C MET A 227 -4.17 -13.83 17.98
N PRO A 228 -3.50 -14.95 17.68
CA PRO A 228 -4.01 -16.27 18.01
C PRO A 228 -4.11 -16.46 19.53
N SER A 229 -5.02 -17.32 19.99
CA SER A 229 -5.21 -17.57 21.42
C SER A 229 -4.00 -18.30 22.01
N GLY A 230 -3.48 -17.84 23.15
CA GLY A 230 -2.45 -18.54 23.92
C GLY A 230 -1.00 -18.06 23.71
N THR A 231 -0.78 -16.96 23.00
CA THR A 231 0.49 -16.21 23.04
C THR A 231 0.50 -15.27 24.24
N GLY A 232 0.68 -15.85 25.43
CA GLY A 232 0.95 -15.13 26.69
C GLY A 232 2.26 -15.61 27.29
#